data_AF-A0A242W7J2-F1
#
_entry.id   AF-A0A242W7J2-F1
#
_cell.length_a   1.000
_cell.length_b   1.000
_cell.length_c   1.000
_cell.angle_alpha   90.00
_cell.angle_beta   90.00
_cell.angle_gamma   90.00
#
_symmetry.space_group_name_H-M   'P 1'
#
loop_
_entity.id
_entity.type
_entity.pdbx_description
1 polymer ?
#
loop_
_entity_poly.entity_id
_entity_poly.type
_entity_poly.pdbx_seq_one_letter_code
_entity_poly.pdbx_strand_id
1 'polypeptide(L)'
;MEENEKLEECKESAELIGEIEIKETEKTEVLEEVNQENIEQERTKIHTESLEDISVPEVELESSLDVVLPKMQSMISAQEKLNKSMEMVARSTTAQNQLAETIKQIAAAGERAAQAVFPIAQQVANQVHQMQQTISPIAQQIANQVHALSDVFDSVGAIGQRIQTALNAFDYYDKLSDLREMAQRHEEATLKFKTIMVELGFPPHDYMPINITGRIIQMYEEKGIEYTRRFIERFMCMFVYNKEILIEMRNSWQQAEWLEKRLPIINTVIEGHLNGYYMLTVPAILAQMEGILVEGILKLEAVAPDEQIKFRHQKSFLGQFLLGDKGSFSFDEQIEEFYLNTVLANFDRGKEVESDLSRHAILHGEDVDYGTKVNSLKGILIFDYLFDKLNEAYKDIEKSKSEIKRQKEVEQSKKRTRNASGKKPKGYRKKVTAK
;
A
#
# COMPACT_ATOMS: atom_id res chain seq x y z
N MET A 1 14.23 27.41 41.08
CA MET A 1 14.72 26.45 40.06
C MET A 1 13.75 26.45 38.89
N GLU A 2 12.48 26.10 39.14
CA GLU A 2 11.38 26.11 38.15
C GLU A 2 11.28 27.36 37.25
N GLU A 3 11.57 28.57 37.74
CA GLU A 3 11.51 29.79 36.92
C GLU A 3 12.57 29.82 35.80
N ASN A 4 13.79 29.36 36.08
CA ASN A 4 14.83 29.26 35.04
C ASN A 4 14.47 28.15 34.05
N GLU A 5 13.98 27.02 34.55
CA GLU A 5 13.57 25.85 33.76
C GLU A 5 12.43 26.21 32.79
N LYS A 6 11.41 26.95 33.26
CA LYS A 6 10.34 27.52 32.42
C LYS A 6 10.84 28.55 31.40
N LEU A 7 11.90 29.30 31.73
CA LEU A 7 12.49 30.29 30.81
C LEU A 7 13.32 29.62 29.70
N GLU A 8 13.98 28.51 30.01
CA GLU A 8 14.78 27.70 29.09
C GLU A 8 13.89 26.87 28.15
N GLU A 9 12.86 26.22 28.70
CA GLU A 9 11.77 25.55 27.97
C GLU A 9 11.08 26.48 26.95
N CYS A 10 10.85 27.75 27.32
CA CYS A 10 10.27 28.73 26.40
C CYS A 10 11.23 29.21 25.29
N LYS A 11 12.55 29.16 25.51
CA LYS A 11 13.55 29.49 24.47
C LYS A 11 13.70 28.34 23.47
N GLU A 12 13.88 27.11 23.97
CA GLU A 12 13.93 25.91 23.13
C GLU A 12 12.68 25.78 22.23
N SER A 13 11.51 26.15 22.77
CA SER A 13 10.24 26.18 22.03
C SER A 13 10.17 27.28 20.97
N ALA A 14 10.90 28.39 21.15
CA ALA A 14 10.87 29.53 20.23
C ALA A 14 11.89 29.42 19.11
N GLU A 15 13.09 28.88 19.38
CA GLU A 15 14.11 28.59 18.35
C GLU A 15 13.59 27.57 17.33
N LEU A 16 12.77 26.61 17.77
CA LEU A 16 12.05 25.66 16.90
C LEU A 16 11.14 26.33 15.86
N ILE A 17 10.53 27.48 16.17
CA ILE A 17 9.56 28.15 15.27
C ILE A 17 10.30 28.65 14.02
N GLY A 18 11.44 29.33 14.21
CA GLY A 18 12.22 29.91 13.11
C GLY A 18 12.81 28.87 12.15
N GLU A 19 13.08 27.64 12.61
CA GLU A 19 13.59 26.58 11.73
C GLU A 19 12.50 25.82 10.94
N ILE A 20 11.24 25.95 11.32
CA ILE A 20 10.09 25.30 10.66
C ILE A 20 9.48 26.27 9.63
N GLU A 21 9.24 27.52 10.03
CA GLU A 21 8.60 28.56 9.20
C GLU A 21 9.33 28.78 7.86
N ILE A 22 10.68 28.67 7.86
CA ILE A 22 11.52 28.78 6.65
C ILE A 22 11.31 27.60 5.67
N LYS A 23 10.99 26.39 6.17
CA LYS A 23 10.96 25.16 5.35
C LYS A 23 9.60 24.87 4.72
N GLU A 24 8.53 25.44 5.26
CA GLU A 24 7.19 25.25 4.68
C GLU A 24 6.97 26.18 3.49
N THR A 25 7.49 27.42 3.53
CA THR A 25 7.43 28.36 2.40
C THR A 25 8.10 27.84 1.12
N GLU A 26 9.22 27.10 1.23
CA GLU A 26 9.89 26.49 0.07
C GLU A 26 9.11 25.32 -0.54
N LYS A 27 8.12 24.77 0.17
CA LYS A 27 7.41 23.55 -0.21
C LYS A 27 6.07 23.83 -0.90
N THR A 28 5.44 24.97 -0.61
CA THR A 28 4.15 25.34 -1.20
C THR A 28 4.26 25.72 -2.68
N GLU A 29 5.30 26.46 -3.07
CA GLU A 29 5.51 26.90 -4.47
C GLU A 29 5.65 25.72 -5.46
N VAL A 30 6.12 24.54 -4.99
CA VAL A 30 6.39 23.36 -5.83
C VAL A 30 5.12 22.53 -6.10
N LEU A 31 4.03 22.75 -5.35
CA LEU A 31 2.82 21.90 -5.41
C LEU A 31 1.68 22.49 -6.27
N GLU A 32 1.69 23.78 -6.59
CA GLU A 32 0.65 24.39 -7.43
C GLU A 32 0.84 24.11 -8.93
N GLU A 33 2.07 23.90 -9.42
CA GLU A 33 2.32 23.66 -10.86
C GLU A 33 1.87 22.27 -11.36
N VAL A 34 1.80 21.25 -10.49
CA VAL A 34 1.61 19.85 -10.92
C VAL A 34 0.13 19.47 -11.15
N ASN A 35 -0.81 20.24 -10.60
CA ASN A 35 -2.19 19.79 -10.40
C ASN A 35 -3.19 20.18 -11.53
N GLN A 36 -2.71 20.64 -12.70
CA GLN A 36 -3.58 21.13 -13.79
C GLN A 36 -3.75 20.19 -15.01
N GLU A 37 -3.00 19.09 -15.13
CA GLU A 37 -2.96 18.31 -16.40
C GLU A 37 -3.78 17.00 -16.46
N ASN A 38 -4.40 16.50 -15.38
CA ASN A 38 -4.96 15.13 -15.35
C ASN A 38 -6.42 14.98 -14.88
N ILE A 39 -7.38 15.66 -15.53
CA ILE A 39 -8.82 15.31 -15.44
C ILE A 39 -9.52 15.42 -16.81
N GLU A 40 -9.19 14.55 -17.78
CA GLU A 40 -10.11 14.33 -18.92
C GLU A 40 -9.90 12.98 -19.66
N GLN A 41 -10.48 11.87 -19.13
CA GLN A 41 -11.04 10.72 -19.90
C GLN A 41 -11.44 9.54 -18.98
N GLU A 42 -12.75 9.26 -18.84
CA GLU A 42 -13.37 7.94 -19.15
C GLU A 42 -14.85 7.88 -18.73
N ARG A 43 -15.72 7.57 -19.71
CA ARG A 43 -17.14 7.12 -19.63
C ARG A 43 -17.58 6.86 -21.10
N THR A 44 -18.44 5.90 -21.47
CA THR A 44 -19.51 5.21 -20.74
C THR A 44 -19.98 3.92 -21.47
N LYS A 45 -20.47 2.91 -20.71
CA LYS A 45 -21.54 1.92 -21.03
C LYS A 45 -21.28 0.84 -22.12
N ILE A 46 -21.68 -0.45 -22.02
CA ILE A 46 -22.90 -1.16 -21.52
C ILE A 46 -24.06 -1.09 -22.56
N HIS A 47 -24.77 -2.16 -23.00
CA HIS A 47 -24.92 -3.57 -22.53
C HIS A 47 -24.78 -4.59 -23.73
N THR A 48 -25.41 -5.78 -23.93
CA THR A 48 -26.54 -6.56 -23.33
C THR A 48 -26.46 -8.08 -23.70
N GLU A 49 -27.15 -8.94 -22.91
CA GLU A 49 -28.01 -10.14 -23.23
C GLU A 49 -27.95 -10.96 -24.56
N SER A 50 -28.33 -12.27 -24.63
CA SER A 50 -28.78 -13.27 -23.61
C SER A 50 -28.89 -14.76 -24.09
N LEU A 51 -28.67 -15.70 -23.16
CA LEU A 51 -29.44 -16.94 -22.83
C LEU A 51 -29.48 -18.25 -23.69
N GLU A 52 -29.85 -19.32 -22.95
CA GLU A 52 -30.30 -20.70 -23.27
C GLU A 52 -29.32 -21.74 -23.88
N ASP A 53 -29.41 -23.07 -23.62
CA ASP A 53 -29.59 -23.91 -22.39
C ASP A 53 -29.31 -25.43 -22.75
N ILE A 54 -29.65 -26.40 -21.88
CA ILE A 54 -29.93 -27.85 -22.10
C ILE A 54 -28.82 -28.91 -21.76
N SER A 55 -29.01 -29.57 -20.59
CA SER A 55 -28.71 -30.97 -20.11
C SER A 55 -27.66 -31.89 -20.82
N VAL A 56 -26.65 -32.49 -20.15
CA VAL A 56 -26.68 -33.60 -19.14
C VAL A 56 -27.42 -34.87 -19.67
N PRO A 57 -26.82 -36.09 -19.74
CA PRO A 57 -26.34 -36.86 -18.57
C PRO A 57 -25.11 -37.81 -18.74
N GLU A 58 -24.92 -38.62 -17.69
CA GLU A 58 -23.88 -39.60 -17.29
C GLU A 58 -23.45 -40.71 -18.28
N VAL A 59 -22.29 -41.35 -17.98
CA VAL A 59 -22.14 -42.81 -17.75
C VAL A 59 -20.79 -43.12 -17.07
N GLU A 60 -20.66 -44.30 -16.45
CA GLU A 60 -19.68 -44.68 -15.40
C GLU A 60 -18.26 -45.08 -15.87
N LEU A 61 -17.38 -45.38 -14.90
CA LEU A 61 -15.93 -45.53 -15.09
C LEU A 61 -15.37 -46.78 -14.36
N GLU A 62 -15.11 -47.85 -15.12
CA GLU A 62 -14.38 -49.07 -14.73
C GLU A 62 -13.53 -49.57 -15.92
N SER A 63 -12.42 -50.29 -15.76
CA SER A 63 -11.52 -50.51 -14.60
C SER A 63 -10.15 -51.04 -15.08
N SER A 64 -9.16 -51.13 -14.17
CA SER A 64 -8.02 -52.08 -14.18
C SER A 64 -7.29 -52.42 -15.51
N LEU A 65 -6.01 -52.00 -15.66
CA LEU A 65 -4.96 -52.86 -16.28
C LEU A 65 -3.50 -52.37 -16.05
N ASP A 66 -3.15 -52.10 -14.80
CA ASP A 66 -1.88 -51.47 -14.37
C ASP A 66 -0.64 -52.41 -14.38
N VAL A 67 -0.52 -53.27 -15.40
CA VAL A 67 0.50 -54.35 -15.50
C VAL A 67 1.19 -54.42 -16.87
N VAL A 68 0.66 -53.78 -17.91
CA VAL A 68 1.14 -53.94 -19.31
C VAL A 68 2.23 -52.94 -19.71
N LEU A 69 2.22 -51.73 -19.13
CA LEU A 69 2.94 -50.56 -19.65
C LEU A 69 4.47 -50.72 -19.78
N PRO A 70 5.22 -51.24 -18.78
CA PRO A 70 6.68 -51.23 -18.81
C PRO A 70 7.33 -52.11 -19.89
N LYS A 71 6.59 -53.07 -20.46
CA LYS A 71 7.14 -54.08 -21.39
C LYS A 71 6.91 -53.78 -22.87
N MET A 72 5.92 -52.95 -23.21
CA MET A 72 5.73 -52.47 -24.60
C MET A 72 6.75 -51.38 -24.98
N GLN A 73 7.09 -50.49 -24.06
CA GLN A 73 7.95 -49.32 -24.36
C GLN A 73 9.39 -49.70 -24.75
N SER A 74 9.92 -50.83 -24.27
CA SER A 74 11.27 -51.30 -24.63
C SER A 74 11.36 -51.89 -26.03
N MET A 75 10.33 -52.60 -26.50
CA MET A 75 10.31 -53.17 -27.86
C MET A 75 10.11 -52.10 -28.94
N ILE A 76 9.26 -51.09 -28.69
CA ILE A 76 9.02 -49.99 -29.65
C ILE A 76 10.32 -49.21 -29.91
N SER A 77 11.06 -48.86 -28.85
CA SER A 77 12.33 -48.11 -28.92
C SER A 77 13.44 -48.85 -29.69
N ALA A 78 13.43 -50.18 -29.71
CA ALA A 78 14.36 -50.99 -30.49
C ALA A 78 14.00 -51.01 -31.99
N GLN A 79 12.71 -51.20 -32.31
CA GLN A 79 12.25 -51.31 -33.70
C GLN A 79 12.41 -49.99 -34.48
N GLU A 80 12.10 -48.85 -33.85
CA GLU A 80 12.27 -47.54 -34.49
C GLU A 80 13.71 -47.22 -34.90
N LYS A 81 14.69 -47.59 -34.05
CA LYS A 81 16.11 -47.33 -34.33
C LYS A 81 16.63 -48.16 -35.50
N LEU A 82 16.14 -49.40 -35.67
CA LEU A 82 16.51 -50.23 -36.81
C LEU A 82 15.94 -49.66 -38.13
N ASN A 83 14.65 -49.31 -38.13
CA ASN A 83 13.97 -48.75 -39.31
C ASN A 83 14.61 -47.42 -39.77
N LYS A 84 14.84 -46.47 -38.85
CA LYS A 84 15.49 -45.19 -39.16
C LYS A 84 16.91 -45.36 -39.71
N SER A 85 17.62 -46.43 -39.33
CA SER A 85 18.96 -46.72 -39.83
C SER A 85 18.96 -47.25 -41.28
N MET A 86 18.07 -48.19 -41.60
CA MET A 86 17.98 -48.73 -42.97
C MET A 86 17.42 -47.71 -43.97
N GLU A 87 16.48 -46.87 -43.54
CA GLU A 87 15.87 -45.86 -44.42
C GLU A 87 16.86 -44.75 -44.86
N MET A 88 17.78 -44.33 -43.98
CA MET A 88 18.83 -43.37 -44.36
C MET A 88 19.78 -43.93 -45.43
N VAL A 89 20.15 -45.21 -45.34
CA VAL A 89 21.05 -45.86 -46.31
C VAL A 89 20.38 -45.97 -47.69
N ALA A 90 19.10 -46.32 -47.75
CA ALA A 90 18.34 -46.43 -49.01
C ALA A 90 18.08 -45.08 -49.70
N ARG A 91 17.84 -44.01 -48.93
CA ARG A 91 17.59 -42.66 -49.49
C ARG A 91 18.86 -42.02 -50.08
N SER A 92 20.04 -42.33 -49.52
CA SER A 92 21.32 -41.74 -49.94
C SER A 92 21.72 -42.10 -51.39
N THR A 93 21.61 -43.37 -51.77
CA THR A 93 22.02 -43.85 -53.11
C THR A 93 21.06 -43.44 -54.22
N THR A 94 19.76 -43.27 -53.93
CA THR A 94 18.78 -42.80 -54.91
C THR A 94 19.02 -41.32 -55.26
N ALA A 95 19.32 -40.49 -54.25
CA ALA A 95 19.53 -39.05 -54.43
C ALA A 95 20.75 -38.72 -55.32
N GLN A 96 21.85 -39.48 -55.19
CA GLN A 96 23.06 -39.25 -56.00
C GLN A 96 22.83 -39.53 -57.49
N ASN A 97 22.06 -40.56 -57.83
CA ASN A 97 21.74 -40.89 -59.22
C ASN A 97 20.78 -39.88 -59.87
N GLN A 98 19.82 -39.35 -59.13
CA GLN A 98 18.93 -38.30 -59.64
C GLN A 98 19.69 -37.00 -59.93
N LEU A 99 20.58 -36.58 -59.01
CA LEU A 99 21.37 -35.35 -59.14
C LEU A 99 22.20 -35.31 -60.43
N ALA A 100 22.84 -36.44 -60.80
CA ALA A 100 23.67 -36.53 -62.00
C ALA A 100 22.88 -36.31 -63.31
N GLU A 101 21.65 -36.82 -63.39
CA GLU A 101 20.82 -36.67 -64.59
C GLU A 101 20.16 -35.28 -64.66
N THR A 102 19.78 -34.69 -63.52
CA THR A 102 19.28 -33.30 -63.47
C THR A 102 20.32 -32.30 -63.98
N ILE A 103 21.61 -32.49 -63.65
CA ILE A 103 22.69 -31.58 -64.11
C ILE A 103 22.82 -31.56 -65.64
N LYS A 104 22.67 -32.70 -66.33
CA LYS A 104 22.68 -32.74 -67.80
C LYS A 104 21.51 -31.96 -68.41
N GLN A 105 20.31 -32.10 -67.82
CA GLN A 105 19.11 -31.44 -68.33
C GLN A 105 19.17 -29.92 -68.14
N ILE A 106 19.75 -29.45 -67.03
CA ILE A 106 20.03 -28.02 -66.77
C ILE A 106 20.98 -27.44 -67.83
N ALA A 107 22.08 -28.13 -68.16
CA ALA A 107 23.04 -27.66 -69.16
C ALA A 107 22.38 -27.48 -70.55
N ALA A 108 21.61 -28.48 -71.00
CA ALA A 108 20.88 -28.45 -72.28
C ALA A 108 19.69 -27.46 -72.29
N ALA A 109 19.28 -26.91 -71.15
CA ALA A 109 18.31 -25.83 -71.06
C ALA A 109 18.97 -24.44 -71.13
N GLY A 110 20.12 -24.25 -70.45
CA GLY A 110 20.85 -22.98 -70.42
C GLY A 110 21.29 -22.49 -71.81
N GLU A 111 21.76 -23.39 -72.67
CA GLU A 111 22.21 -23.05 -74.03
C GLU A 111 21.06 -22.54 -74.93
N ARG A 112 19.84 -23.07 -74.74
CA ARG A 112 18.62 -22.59 -75.43
C ARG A 112 18.08 -21.28 -74.83
N ALA A 113 18.25 -21.06 -73.53
CA ALA A 113 17.90 -19.78 -72.90
C ALA A 113 18.80 -18.63 -73.39
N ALA A 114 20.11 -18.87 -73.55
CA ALA A 114 21.07 -17.86 -73.97
C ALA A 114 20.71 -17.21 -75.32
N GLN A 115 20.21 -17.99 -76.28
CA GLN A 115 19.82 -17.47 -77.61
C GLN A 115 18.52 -16.65 -77.59
N ALA A 116 17.65 -16.82 -76.59
CA ALA A 116 16.41 -16.05 -76.46
C ALA A 116 16.57 -14.72 -75.71
N VAL A 117 17.61 -14.59 -74.86
CA VAL A 117 17.79 -13.43 -73.97
C VAL A 117 18.41 -12.22 -74.65
N PHE A 118 19.17 -12.40 -75.74
CA PHE A 118 19.94 -11.33 -76.40
C PHE A 118 19.11 -10.07 -76.79
N PRO A 119 17.95 -10.16 -77.47
CA PRO A 119 17.14 -8.97 -77.77
C PRO A 119 16.49 -8.34 -76.52
N ILE A 120 16.19 -9.15 -75.49
CA ILE A 120 15.58 -8.67 -74.24
C ILE A 120 16.57 -7.78 -73.47
N ALA A 121 17.85 -8.18 -73.42
CA ALA A 121 18.90 -7.41 -72.76
C ALA A 121 19.04 -5.99 -73.33
N GLN A 122 18.86 -5.81 -74.65
CA GLN A 122 18.97 -4.51 -75.30
C GLN A 122 17.75 -3.60 -75.04
N GLN A 123 16.56 -4.18 -74.84
CA GLN A 123 15.39 -3.44 -74.38
C GLN A 123 15.52 -3.02 -72.90
N VAL A 124 16.06 -3.90 -72.04
CA VAL A 124 16.33 -3.60 -70.62
C VAL A 124 17.36 -2.47 -70.48
N ALA A 125 18.43 -2.45 -71.29
CA ALA A 125 19.44 -1.38 -71.24
C ALA A 125 18.84 0.03 -71.43
N ASN A 126 17.88 0.18 -72.36
CA ASN A 126 17.20 1.44 -72.62
C ASN A 126 16.27 1.85 -71.45
N GLN A 127 15.59 0.90 -70.80
CA GLN A 127 14.80 1.17 -69.60
C GLN A 127 15.68 1.54 -68.40
N VAL A 128 16.81 0.87 -68.20
CA VAL A 128 17.79 1.17 -67.13
C VAL A 128 18.31 2.60 -67.23
N HIS A 129 18.55 3.11 -68.44
CA HIS A 129 19.02 4.50 -68.60
C HIS A 129 17.95 5.55 -68.23
N GLN A 130 16.67 5.28 -68.51
CA GLN A 130 15.56 6.12 -68.03
C GLN A 130 15.38 6.02 -66.50
N MET A 131 15.58 4.82 -65.93
CA MET A 131 15.52 4.59 -64.49
C MET A 131 16.66 5.30 -63.73
N GLN A 132 17.86 5.39 -64.33
CA GLN A 132 19.00 6.11 -63.76
C GLN A 132 18.72 7.60 -63.54
N GLN A 133 17.95 8.24 -64.44
CA GLN A 133 17.62 9.67 -64.33
C GLN A 133 16.57 9.97 -63.26
N THR A 134 15.74 8.99 -62.87
CA THR A 134 14.74 9.15 -61.79
C THR A 134 15.25 8.69 -60.42
N ILE A 135 16.23 7.78 -60.36
CA ILE A 135 16.78 7.26 -59.09
C ILE A 135 17.68 8.27 -58.35
N SER A 136 18.40 9.15 -59.05
CA SER A 136 19.39 10.07 -58.42
C SER A 136 18.85 10.89 -57.22
N PRO A 137 17.72 11.62 -57.31
CA PRO A 137 17.18 12.35 -56.16
C PRO A 137 16.67 11.43 -55.04
N ILE A 138 16.14 10.24 -55.39
CA ILE A 138 15.66 9.25 -54.42
C ILE A 138 16.85 8.66 -53.63
N ALA A 139 17.96 8.37 -54.31
CA ALA A 139 19.19 7.90 -53.66
C ALA A 139 19.77 8.96 -52.70
N GLN A 140 19.72 10.25 -53.08
CA GLN A 140 20.13 11.34 -52.19
C GLN A 140 19.21 11.48 -50.97
N GLN A 141 17.89 11.33 -51.15
CA GLN A 141 16.92 11.36 -50.06
C GLN A 141 17.11 10.17 -49.11
N ILE A 142 17.37 8.97 -49.62
CA ILE A 142 17.69 7.78 -48.83
C ILE A 142 19.02 7.98 -48.08
N ALA A 143 20.07 8.52 -48.72
CA ALA A 143 21.34 8.81 -48.05
C ALA A 143 21.16 9.78 -46.87
N ASN A 144 20.37 10.84 -47.05
CA ASN A 144 20.06 11.80 -45.99
C ASN A 144 19.25 11.15 -44.85
N GLN A 145 18.31 10.25 -45.16
CA GLN A 145 17.55 9.48 -44.16
C GLN A 145 18.42 8.45 -43.41
N VAL A 146 19.38 7.81 -44.09
CA VAL A 146 20.35 6.88 -43.48
C VAL A 146 21.32 7.63 -42.57
N HIS A 147 21.76 8.83 -42.93
CA HIS A 147 22.54 9.68 -42.03
C HIS A 147 21.74 10.09 -40.79
N ALA A 148 20.51 10.61 -40.96
CA ALA A 148 19.65 10.96 -39.83
C ALA A 148 19.34 9.75 -38.92
N LEU A 149 19.21 8.54 -39.48
CA LEU A 149 19.11 7.30 -38.70
C LEU A 149 20.42 6.96 -37.98
N SER A 150 21.59 7.15 -38.60
CA SER A 150 22.89 6.96 -37.94
C SER A 150 23.03 7.92 -36.76
N ASP A 151 22.77 9.21 -36.96
CA ASP A 151 22.85 10.23 -35.90
C ASP A 151 21.91 9.89 -34.72
N VAL A 152 20.72 9.34 -35.01
CA VAL A 152 19.81 8.79 -33.99
C VAL A 152 20.39 7.56 -33.29
N PHE A 153 20.91 6.57 -34.03
CA PHE A 153 21.53 5.37 -33.44
C PHE A 153 22.77 5.71 -32.60
N ASP A 154 23.61 6.64 -33.04
CA ASP A 154 24.78 7.13 -32.32
C ASP A 154 24.36 7.94 -31.08
N SER A 155 23.27 8.71 -31.14
CA SER A 155 22.70 9.38 -29.96
C SER A 155 22.13 8.38 -28.95
N VAL A 156 21.45 7.32 -29.40
CA VAL A 156 20.95 6.22 -28.55
C VAL A 156 22.11 5.41 -27.97
N GLY A 157 23.18 5.20 -28.74
CA GLY A 157 24.43 4.59 -28.27
C GLY A 157 25.12 5.45 -27.20
N ALA A 158 25.18 6.77 -27.39
CA ALA A 158 25.73 7.71 -26.41
C ALA A 158 24.87 7.82 -25.14
N ILE A 159 23.53 7.79 -25.26
CA ILE A 159 22.60 7.71 -24.13
C ILE A 159 22.78 6.36 -23.41
N GLY A 160 22.87 5.25 -24.14
CA GLY A 160 23.12 3.91 -23.61
C GLY A 160 24.46 3.82 -22.86
N GLN A 161 25.54 4.40 -23.40
CA GLN A 161 26.81 4.47 -22.69
C GLN A 161 26.78 5.42 -21.49
N ARG A 162 26.08 6.56 -21.56
CA ARG A 162 25.90 7.45 -20.40
C ARG A 162 25.12 6.75 -19.27
N ILE A 163 24.05 6.04 -19.61
CA ILE A 163 23.30 5.20 -18.67
C ILE A 163 24.23 4.12 -18.13
N GLN A 164 24.90 3.32 -18.96
CA GLN A 164 25.79 2.25 -18.48
C GLN A 164 26.95 2.78 -17.61
N THR A 165 27.49 3.96 -17.91
CA THR A 165 28.51 4.63 -17.09
C THR A 165 27.93 5.07 -15.75
N ALA A 166 26.72 5.65 -15.74
CA ALA A 166 26.03 6.01 -14.50
C ALA A 166 25.68 4.78 -13.66
N LEU A 167 25.17 3.69 -14.27
CA LEU A 167 24.90 2.41 -13.61
C LEU A 167 26.18 1.79 -13.04
N ASN A 168 27.28 1.81 -13.78
CA ASN A 168 28.57 1.25 -13.34
C ASN A 168 29.29 2.11 -12.29
N ALA A 169 29.01 3.41 -12.23
CA ALA A 169 29.55 4.35 -11.25
C ALA A 169 28.64 4.52 -10.01
N PHE A 170 27.43 3.96 -10.05
CA PHE A 170 26.51 3.93 -8.92
C PHE A 170 26.68 2.59 -8.21
N ASP A 171 27.35 2.59 -7.05
CA ASP A 171 27.40 1.37 -6.24
C ASP A 171 26.01 1.07 -5.68
N TYR A 172 25.34 0.11 -6.31
CA TYR A 172 24.01 -0.35 -5.93
C TYR A 172 24.02 -1.15 -4.63
N TYR A 173 25.12 -1.82 -4.27
CA TYR A 173 25.18 -2.61 -3.06
C TYR A 173 25.36 -1.71 -1.84
N ASP A 174 26.32 -0.79 -1.87
CA ASP A 174 26.54 0.16 -0.78
C ASP A 174 25.29 1.05 -0.58
N LYS A 175 24.74 1.64 -1.65
CA LYS A 175 23.57 2.53 -1.52
C LYS A 175 22.28 1.83 -1.12
N LEU A 176 22.07 0.56 -1.49
CA LEU A 176 20.93 -0.21 -0.98
C LEU A 176 21.18 -0.70 0.45
N SER A 177 22.43 -0.88 0.86
CA SER A 177 22.80 -1.15 2.26
C SER A 177 22.54 0.09 3.13
N ASP A 178 22.99 1.27 2.71
CA ASP A 178 22.73 2.55 3.37
C ASP A 178 21.24 2.81 3.51
N LEU A 179 20.48 2.66 2.41
CA LEU A 179 19.02 2.82 2.40
C LEU A 179 18.35 1.85 3.40
N ARG A 180 18.81 0.60 3.45
CA ARG A 180 18.29 -0.42 4.37
C ARG A 180 18.62 -0.10 5.82
N GLU A 181 19.84 0.35 6.11
CA GLU A 181 20.24 0.73 7.47
C GLU A 181 19.48 1.97 7.94
N MET A 182 19.29 2.97 7.06
CA MET A 182 18.41 4.11 7.32
C MET A 182 16.98 3.66 7.58
N ALA A 183 16.41 2.78 6.75
CA ALA A 183 15.06 2.26 6.94
C ALA A 183 14.90 1.53 8.28
N GLN A 184 15.87 0.69 8.66
CA GLN A 184 15.86 0.01 9.96
C GLN A 184 16.00 1.00 11.13
N ARG A 185 16.87 2.01 11.03
CA ARG A 185 16.98 3.08 12.05
C ARG A 185 15.69 3.88 12.19
N HIS A 186 14.98 4.14 11.09
CA HIS A 186 13.65 4.77 11.12
C HIS A 186 12.57 3.84 11.70
N GLU A 187 12.62 2.55 11.42
CA GLU A 187 11.73 1.53 11.99
C GLU A 187 11.89 1.44 13.52
N GLU A 188 13.13 1.29 14.00
CA GLU A 188 13.45 1.25 15.43
C GLU A 188 13.07 2.54 16.16
N ALA A 189 13.33 3.71 15.56
CA ALA A 189 12.90 5.00 16.11
C ALA A 189 11.36 5.12 16.15
N THR A 190 10.65 4.66 15.11
CA THR A 190 9.18 4.70 15.05
C THR A 190 8.57 3.82 16.14
N LEU A 191 9.10 2.61 16.35
CA LEU A 191 8.67 1.71 17.44
C LEU A 191 8.93 2.32 18.83
N LYS A 192 10.09 2.96 19.03
CA LYS A 192 10.44 3.62 20.30
C LYS A 192 9.53 4.82 20.59
N PHE A 193 9.28 5.67 19.60
CA PHE A 193 8.34 6.78 19.68
C PHE A 193 6.91 6.32 20.00
N LYS A 194 6.45 5.23 19.38
CA LYS A 194 5.15 4.61 19.64
C LYS A 194 4.95 4.25 21.11
N THR A 195 5.93 3.58 21.72
CA THR A 195 5.89 3.27 23.15
C THR A 195 5.89 4.55 24.01
N ILE A 196 6.76 5.51 23.70
CA ILE A 196 6.87 6.77 24.45
C ILE A 196 5.54 7.54 24.44
N MET A 197 4.88 7.70 23.29
CA MET A 197 3.61 8.46 23.20
C MET A 197 2.51 7.87 24.09
N VAL A 198 2.36 6.53 24.10
CA VAL A 198 1.40 5.85 24.98
C VAL A 198 1.75 6.05 26.46
N GLU A 199 3.02 5.95 26.83
CA GLU A 199 3.50 6.15 28.22
C GLU A 199 3.34 7.61 28.70
N LEU A 200 3.54 8.59 27.80
CA LEU A 200 3.25 10.00 28.07
C LEU A 200 1.75 10.29 28.25
N GLY A 201 0.88 9.36 27.84
CA GLY A 201 -0.57 9.54 27.89
C GLY A 201 -1.09 10.41 26.74
N PHE A 202 -0.50 10.29 25.54
CA PHE A 202 -0.92 11.03 24.35
C PHE A 202 -1.11 10.07 23.15
N PRO A 203 -2.23 10.11 22.41
CA PRO A 203 -2.44 9.24 21.26
C PRO A 203 -1.43 9.61 20.15
N PRO A 204 -0.62 8.67 19.65
CA PRO A 204 0.28 8.96 18.53
C PRO A 204 -0.53 9.11 17.23
N HIS A 205 -0.02 9.89 16.29
CA HIS A 205 -0.74 10.22 15.05
C HIS A 205 0.22 10.19 13.86
N ASP A 206 -0.27 9.82 12.66
CA ASP A 206 0.56 9.67 11.45
C ASP A 206 1.19 11.00 10.99
N TYR A 207 0.58 12.15 11.32
CA TYR A 207 1.05 13.48 10.91
C TYR A 207 2.17 14.06 11.80
N MET A 208 3.17 13.24 12.17
CA MET A 208 4.30 13.66 13.02
C MET A 208 5.61 13.78 12.22
N PRO A 209 6.20 14.99 12.09
CA PRO A 209 7.45 15.17 11.37
C PRO A 209 8.62 14.38 11.98
N ILE A 210 9.39 13.69 11.14
CA ILE A 210 10.44 12.72 11.55
C ILE A 210 11.53 13.37 12.45
N ASN A 211 11.85 14.64 12.23
CA ASN A 211 12.76 15.41 13.08
C ASN A 211 12.23 15.61 14.50
N ILE A 212 10.92 15.76 14.67
CA ILE A 212 10.27 15.87 15.98
C ILE A 212 10.26 14.52 16.69
N THR A 213 9.99 13.42 15.97
CA THR A 213 10.08 12.04 16.47
C THR A 213 11.42 11.76 17.15
N GLY A 214 12.53 12.15 16.51
CA GLY A 214 13.87 12.04 17.09
C GLY A 214 14.07 12.90 18.35
N ARG A 215 13.60 14.16 18.35
CA ARG A 215 13.72 15.06 19.51
C ARG A 215 12.89 14.60 20.72
N ILE A 216 11.71 14.01 20.50
CA ILE A 216 10.88 13.45 21.58
C ILE A 216 11.57 12.25 22.23
N ILE A 217 12.17 11.36 21.44
CA ILE A 217 12.97 10.25 21.94
C ILE A 217 14.14 10.76 22.80
N GLN A 218 14.90 11.74 22.29
CA GLN A 218 16.02 12.33 23.02
C GLN A 218 15.58 12.99 24.33
N MET A 219 14.52 13.80 24.31
CA MET A 219 13.98 14.44 25.52
C MET A 219 13.50 13.43 26.56
N TYR A 220 12.85 12.33 26.13
CA TYR A 220 12.46 11.25 27.04
C TYR A 220 13.67 10.61 27.73
N GLU A 221 14.77 10.38 27.01
CA GLU A 221 16.00 9.77 27.56
C GLU A 221 16.84 10.73 28.42
N GLU A 222 16.92 12.01 28.07
CA GLU A 222 17.75 13.01 28.76
C GLU A 222 17.04 13.74 29.91
N LYS A 223 15.72 13.95 29.78
CA LYS A 223 14.90 14.79 30.69
C LYS A 223 13.79 13.99 31.40
N GLY A 224 13.47 12.80 30.90
CA GLY A 224 12.46 11.90 31.48
C GLY A 224 11.02 12.22 31.10
N ILE A 225 10.12 11.37 31.60
CA ILE A 225 8.69 11.34 31.26
C ILE A 225 7.97 12.68 31.48
N GLU A 226 8.20 13.35 32.61
CA GLU A 226 7.39 14.51 33.02
C GLU A 226 7.69 15.77 32.20
N TYR A 227 8.97 16.05 31.96
CA TYR A 227 9.41 17.12 31.07
C TYR A 227 8.91 16.87 29.64
N THR A 228 9.03 15.63 29.16
CA THR A 228 8.63 15.25 27.80
C THR A 228 7.11 15.28 27.62
N ARG A 229 6.31 14.97 28.65
CA ARG A 229 4.85 15.14 28.61
C ARG A 229 4.47 16.59 28.44
N ARG A 230 5.01 17.47 29.29
CA ARG A 230 4.76 18.92 29.21
C ARG A 230 5.20 19.50 27.87
N PHE A 231 6.35 19.06 27.34
CA PHE A 231 6.79 19.44 26.00
C PHE A 231 5.80 18.98 24.92
N ILE A 232 5.42 17.69 24.87
CA ILE A 232 4.57 17.18 23.78
C ILE A 232 3.16 17.76 23.85
N GLU A 233 2.56 17.89 25.04
CA GLU A 233 1.23 18.47 25.20
C GLU A 233 1.19 19.92 24.72
N ARG A 234 2.22 20.71 25.05
CA ARG A 234 2.38 22.09 24.55
C ARG A 234 2.65 22.11 23.04
N PHE A 235 3.55 21.27 22.54
CA PHE A 235 3.97 21.25 21.14
C PHE A 235 2.80 20.86 20.21
N MET A 236 2.07 19.80 20.55
CA MET A 236 0.87 19.35 19.82
C MET A 236 -0.23 20.42 19.85
N CYS A 237 -0.47 21.06 20.99
CA CYS A 237 -1.52 22.07 21.15
C CYS A 237 -1.18 23.47 20.59
N MET A 238 0.10 23.77 20.31
CA MET A 238 0.52 25.10 19.82
C MET A 238 0.99 25.12 18.38
N PHE A 239 1.64 24.05 17.90
CA PHE A 239 2.33 24.05 16.61
C PHE A 239 1.76 23.00 15.64
N VAL A 240 1.63 21.73 16.06
CA VAL A 240 1.18 20.65 15.16
C VAL A 240 -0.31 20.77 14.85
N TYR A 241 -1.17 20.81 15.86
CA TYR A 241 -2.62 20.93 15.70
C TYR A 241 -3.05 22.35 16.01
N ASN A 242 -2.56 23.26 15.16
CA ASN A 242 -2.99 24.65 15.09
C ASN A 242 -4.44 24.75 14.55
N LYS A 243 -4.96 25.97 14.41
CA LYS A 243 -6.34 26.20 13.99
C LYS A 243 -6.58 25.73 12.55
N GLU A 244 -5.59 25.87 11.70
CA GLU A 244 -5.64 25.62 10.27
C GLU A 244 -5.69 24.11 10.00
N ILE A 245 -4.80 23.32 10.61
CA ILE A 245 -4.83 21.85 10.57
C ILE A 245 -6.15 21.29 11.15
N LEU A 246 -6.65 21.84 12.25
CA LEU A 246 -7.96 21.43 12.81
C LEU A 246 -9.15 21.75 11.88
N ILE A 247 -9.03 22.74 11.00
CA ILE A 247 -10.00 23.03 9.94
C ILE A 247 -9.82 22.08 8.76
N GLU A 248 -8.60 21.69 8.40
CA GLU A 248 -8.35 20.69 7.35
C GLU A 248 -8.90 19.31 7.73
N MET A 249 -8.67 18.84 8.96
CA MET A 249 -9.28 17.60 9.50
C MET A 249 -10.81 17.65 9.38
N ARG A 250 -11.43 18.75 9.84
CA ARG A 250 -12.88 18.99 9.71
C ARG A 250 -13.35 18.94 8.25
N ASN A 251 -12.59 19.52 7.32
CA ASN A 251 -12.93 19.56 5.91
C ASN A 251 -12.77 18.17 5.23
N SER A 252 -11.83 17.34 5.70
CA SER A 252 -11.74 15.92 5.32
C SER A 252 -12.99 15.16 5.76
N TRP A 253 -13.38 15.29 7.03
CA TRP A 253 -14.57 14.63 7.59
C TRP A 253 -15.87 15.01 6.86
N GLN A 254 -15.99 16.25 6.39
CA GLN A 254 -17.17 16.72 5.64
C GLN A 254 -17.32 16.07 4.25
N GLN A 255 -16.27 15.48 3.68
CA GLN A 255 -16.35 14.77 2.39
C GLN A 255 -16.91 13.34 2.52
N ALA A 256 -17.02 12.83 3.75
CA ALA A 256 -17.52 11.50 4.02
C ALA A 256 -19.06 11.46 4.15
N GLU A 257 -19.76 11.05 3.09
CA GLU A 257 -21.23 10.88 3.08
C GLU A 257 -21.74 10.06 4.29
N TRP A 258 -20.99 9.05 4.72
CA TRP A 258 -21.36 8.19 5.86
C TRP A 258 -21.40 8.93 7.20
N LEU A 259 -20.72 10.08 7.31
CA LEU A 259 -20.62 10.87 8.53
C LEU A 259 -21.66 12.01 8.60
N GLU A 260 -22.39 12.27 7.50
CA GLU A 260 -23.33 13.40 7.32
C GLU A 260 -24.17 13.72 8.57
N LYS A 261 -24.84 12.71 9.12
CA LYS A 261 -25.74 12.83 10.29
C LYS A 261 -25.06 13.27 11.58
N ARG A 262 -23.73 13.15 11.65
CA ARG A 262 -22.89 13.52 12.80
C ARG A 262 -22.16 14.85 12.60
N LEU A 263 -21.99 15.30 11.35
CA LEU A 263 -21.29 16.54 11.02
C LEU A 263 -21.75 17.76 11.83
N PRO A 264 -23.05 17.99 12.14
CA PRO A 264 -23.45 19.13 12.98
C PRO A 264 -22.81 19.10 14.39
N ILE A 265 -22.72 17.91 15.00
CA ILE A 265 -22.13 17.71 16.33
C ILE A 265 -20.60 17.85 16.24
N ILE A 266 -19.99 17.26 15.22
CA ILE A 266 -18.53 17.24 15.03
C ILE A 266 -18.01 18.65 14.67
N ASN A 267 -18.74 19.42 13.85
CA ASN A 267 -18.47 20.83 13.61
C ASN A 267 -18.49 21.62 14.92
N THR A 268 -19.46 21.35 15.80
CA THR A 268 -19.57 21.98 17.13
C THR A 268 -18.40 21.59 18.05
N VAL A 269 -17.83 20.38 17.92
CA VAL A 269 -16.61 19.98 18.64
C VAL A 269 -15.41 20.81 18.18
N ILE A 270 -15.17 20.95 16.88
CA ILE A 270 -14.04 21.73 16.34
C ILE A 270 -14.19 23.22 16.67
N GLU A 271 -15.36 23.79 16.41
CA GLU A 271 -15.65 25.19 16.74
C GLU A 271 -15.55 25.43 18.26
N GLY A 272 -16.01 24.49 19.08
CA GLY A 272 -15.85 24.54 20.53
C GLY A 272 -14.40 24.47 20.98
N HIS A 273 -13.55 23.66 20.35
CA HIS A 273 -12.13 23.55 20.68
C HIS A 273 -11.41 24.86 20.41
N LEU A 274 -11.65 25.44 19.22
CA LEU A 274 -11.05 26.71 18.79
C LEU A 274 -11.49 27.90 19.66
N ASN A 275 -12.68 27.84 20.27
CA ASN A 275 -13.21 28.85 21.20
C ASN A 275 -12.96 28.54 22.69
N GLY A 276 -12.27 27.45 23.02
CA GLY A 276 -11.92 27.10 24.41
C GLY A 276 -13.01 26.42 25.24
N TYR A 277 -14.10 25.96 24.62
CA TYR A 277 -15.25 25.33 25.30
C TYR A 277 -15.01 23.85 25.63
N TYR A 278 -13.85 23.51 26.19
CA TYR A 278 -13.37 22.14 26.35
C TYR A 278 -14.28 21.24 27.22
N MET A 279 -14.95 21.82 28.21
CA MET A 279 -15.98 21.15 29.03
C MET A 279 -17.17 20.63 28.19
N LEU A 280 -17.43 21.22 27.01
CA LEU A 280 -18.46 20.76 26.08
C LEU A 280 -17.89 19.80 25.03
N THR A 281 -16.68 20.05 24.53
CA THR A 281 -16.11 19.27 23.42
C THR A 281 -15.68 17.86 23.83
N VAL A 282 -15.07 17.70 25.02
CA VAL A 282 -14.60 16.41 25.52
C VAL A 282 -15.74 15.37 25.63
N PRO A 283 -16.84 15.59 26.37
CA PRO A 283 -17.93 14.63 26.42
C PRO A 283 -18.63 14.44 25.07
N ALA A 284 -18.71 15.48 24.23
CA ALA A 284 -19.32 15.38 22.90
C ALA A 284 -18.50 14.49 21.94
N ILE A 285 -17.17 14.63 21.87
CA ILE A 285 -16.34 13.83 20.97
C ILE A 285 -16.22 12.37 21.45
N LEU A 286 -16.09 12.15 22.76
CA LEU A 286 -16.10 10.81 23.35
C LEU A 286 -17.41 10.05 23.07
N ALA A 287 -18.55 10.76 23.03
CA ALA A 287 -19.83 10.17 22.61
C ALA A 287 -19.89 9.86 21.10
N GLN A 288 -19.28 10.69 20.24
CA GLN A 288 -19.23 10.40 18.80
C GLN A 288 -18.29 9.24 18.45
N MET A 289 -17.20 9.03 19.19
CA MET A 289 -16.32 7.85 19.02
C MET A 289 -17.09 6.53 19.14
N GLU A 290 -17.82 6.33 20.25
CA GLU A 290 -18.66 5.13 20.41
C GLU A 290 -19.72 5.06 19.32
N GLY A 291 -20.28 6.21 18.92
CA GLY A 291 -21.22 6.34 17.82
C GLY A 291 -20.69 5.78 16.49
N ILE A 292 -19.53 6.24 16.02
CA ILE A 292 -18.95 5.78 14.74
C ILE A 292 -18.48 4.32 14.80
N LEU A 293 -18.00 3.84 15.96
CA LEU A 293 -17.63 2.44 16.14
C LEU A 293 -18.84 1.50 16.10
N VAL A 294 -19.95 1.88 16.74
CA VAL A 294 -21.23 1.13 16.68
C VAL A 294 -21.81 1.13 15.25
N GLU A 295 -21.67 2.24 14.53
CA GLU A 295 -22.10 2.37 13.14
C GLU A 295 -21.26 1.49 12.19
N GLY A 296 -19.93 1.45 12.38
CA GLY A 296 -19.02 0.53 11.70
C GLY A 296 -19.34 -0.94 11.95
N ILE A 297 -19.65 -1.30 13.20
CA ILE A 297 -20.07 -2.66 13.58
C ILE A 297 -21.32 -3.11 12.82
N LEU A 298 -22.28 -2.21 12.62
CA LEU A 298 -23.52 -2.49 11.89
C LEU A 298 -23.29 -2.54 10.38
N LYS A 299 -22.68 -1.50 9.81
CA LYS A 299 -22.50 -1.34 8.35
C LYS A 299 -21.55 -2.37 7.73
N LEU A 300 -20.63 -2.93 8.53
CA LEU A 300 -19.69 -3.99 8.13
C LEU A 300 -20.07 -5.38 8.67
N GLU A 301 -21.28 -5.56 9.19
CA GLU A 301 -21.81 -6.86 9.66
C GLU A 301 -20.87 -7.55 10.68
N ALA A 302 -20.25 -6.76 11.56
CA ALA A 302 -19.31 -7.23 12.57
C ALA A 302 -20.02 -8.03 13.69
N VAL A 303 -21.32 -7.83 13.89
CA VAL A 303 -22.22 -8.69 14.68
C VAL A 303 -23.32 -9.28 13.77
N ALA A 304 -24.08 -10.27 14.26
CA ALA A 304 -25.31 -10.69 13.60
C ALA A 304 -26.38 -9.58 13.72
N PRO A 305 -27.31 -9.41 12.75
CA PRO A 305 -28.30 -8.32 12.77
C PRO A 305 -29.13 -8.21 14.05
N ASP A 306 -29.51 -9.36 14.64
CA ASP A 306 -30.30 -9.44 15.87
C ASP A 306 -29.44 -9.46 17.16
N GLU A 307 -28.11 -9.45 17.07
CA GLU A 307 -27.26 -9.48 18.27
C GLU A 307 -27.06 -8.08 18.88
N GLN A 308 -27.58 -7.92 20.09
CA GLN A 308 -27.34 -6.73 20.92
C GLN A 308 -25.83 -6.43 21.05
N ILE A 309 -25.41 -5.30 20.47
CA ILE A 309 -24.04 -4.77 20.56
C ILE A 309 -23.68 -4.52 22.04
N LYS A 310 -22.48 -4.97 22.42
CA LYS A 310 -21.96 -4.95 23.79
C LYS A 310 -20.50 -4.53 23.74
N PHE A 311 -19.94 -4.09 24.87
CA PHE A 311 -18.52 -3.73 25.02
C PHE A 311 -17.55 -4.75 24.39
N ARG A 312 -17.83 -6.06 24.53
CA ARG A 312 -17.03 -7.13 23.91
C ARG A 312 -16.97 -7.06 22.38
N HIS A 313 -18.03 -6.59 21.73
CA HIS A 313 -18.12 -6.43 20.28
C HIS A 313 -17.38 -5.18 19.82
N GLN A 314 -17.51 -4.06 20.55
CA GLN A 314 -16.70 -2.85 20.32
C GLN A 314 -15.21 -3.15 20.42
N LYS A 315 -14.75 -3.78 21.52
CA LYS A 315 -13.34 -4.16 21.69
C LYS A 315 -12.86 -5.15 20.61
N SER A 316 -13.70 -6.12 20.22
CA SER A 316 -13.32 -7.09 19.17
C SER A 316 -13.28 -6.47 17.78
N PHE A 317 -14.18 -5.54 17.46
CA PHE A 317 -14.19 -4.81 16.19
C PHE A 317 -12.98 -3.88 16.09
N LEU A 318 -12.69 -3.15 17.18
CA LEU A 318 -11.54 -2.28 17.29
C LEU A 318 -10.22 -3.06 17.08
N GLY A 319 -9.83 -3.94 18.00
CA GLY A 319 -8.50 -4.57 18.01
C GLY A 319 -8.29 -5.78 17.09
N GLN A 320 -9.31 -6.26 16.37
CA GLN A 320 -9.14 -7.36 15.41
C GLN A 320 -9.36 -6.92 13.96
N PHE A 321 -10.26 -5.96 13.72
CA PHE A 321 -10.61 -5.52 12.38
C PHE A 321 -10.11 -4.10 12.08
N LEU A 322 -10.50 -3.11 12.89
CA LEU A 322 -10.27 -1.70 12.57
C LEU A 322 -8.81 -1.28 12.81
N LEU A 323 -8.20 -1.80 13.88
CA LEU A 323 -6.83 -1.57 14.32
C LEU A 323 -6.02 -2.89 14.27
N GLY A 324 -6.11 -3.57 13.12
CA GLY A 324 -5.56 -4.91 12.94
C GLY A 324 -4.08 -4.96 12.51
N ASP A 325 -3.52 -3.86 12.02
CA ASP A 325 -2.17 -3.87 11.43
C ASP A 325 -1.08 -3.78 12.52
N LYS A 326 -0.14 -4.71 12.47
CA LYS A 326 1.03 -4.78 13.37
C LYS A 326 2.34 -4.52 12.64
N GLY A 327 2.27 -3.96 11.43
CA GLY A 327 3.41 -3.35 10.76
C GLY A 327 4.02 -2.25 11.61
N SER A 328 5.35 -2.19 11.66
CA SER A 328 6.13 -1.25 12.46
C SER A 328 5.88 0.23 12.14
N PHE A 329 5.25 0.52 10.99
CA PHE A 329 4.80 1.86 10.60
C PHE A 329 3.34 2.17 11.01
N SER A 330 2.46 1.18 11.24
CA SER A 330 1.08 1.40 11.76
C SER A 330 1.05 1.75 13.25
N PHE A 331 0.18 2.70 13.65
CA PHE A 331 -0.07 3.07 15.05
C PHE A 331 -1.23 2.29 15.71
N ASP A 332 -1.85 1.35 14.97
CA ASP A 332 -3.05 0.61 15.39
C ASP A 332 -2.99 0.03 16.81
N GLU A 333 -1.90 -0.67 17.16
CA GLU A 333 -1.76 -1.29 18.48
C GLU A 333 -1.66 -0.25 19.61
N GLN A 334 -1.09 0.93 19.33
CA GLN A 334 -0.99 2.03 20.29
C GLN A 334 -2.31 2.79 20.43
N ILE A 335 -3.08 2.93 19.34
CA ILE A 335 -4.44 3.51 19.40
C ILE A 335 -5.42 2.53 20.06
N GLU A 336 -5.29 1.21 19.85
CA GLU A 336 -6.06 0.22 20.59
C GLU A 336 -5.74 0.31 22.09
N GLU A 337 -4.45 0.35 22.45
CA GLU A 337 -4.01 0.47 23.84
C GLU A 337 -4.52 1.77 24.48
N PHE A 338 -4.34 2.92 23.84
CA PHE A 338 -4.83 4.21 24.35
C PHE A 338 -6.35 4.22 24.50
N TYR A 339 -7.10 3.79 23.49
CA TYR A 339 -8.56 3.80 23.55
C TYR A 339 -9.11 2.85 24.63
N LEU A 340 -8.44 1.72 24.85
CA LEU A 340 -8.83 0.75 25.88
C LEU A 340 -8.46 1.16 27.31
N ASN A 341 -7.24 1.70 27.49
CA ASN A 341 -6.70 1.99 28.81
C ASN A 341 -7.05 3.40 29.29
N THR A 342 -7.23 4.36 28.38
CA THR A 342 -7.54 5.76 28.70
C THR A 342 -9.04 6.06 28.48
N VAL A 343 -9.53 5.96 27.24
CA VAL A 343 -10.93 6.34 26.91
C VAL A 343 -11.96 5.39 27.56
N LEU A 344 -11.72 4.09 27.46
CA LEU A 344 -12.53 3.03 28.08
C LEU A 344 -12.06 2.63 29.49
N ALA A 345 -11.22 3.46 30.13
CA ALA A 345 -10.82 3.27 31.52
C ALA A 345 -12.03 2.99 32.42
N ASN A 346 -11.89 1.98 33.28
CA ASN A 346 -12.82 1.77 34.39
C ASN A 346 -12.42 2.69 35.53
N PHE A 347 -13.39 3.15 36.31
CA PHE A 347 -13.15 3.87 37.55
C PHE A 347 -14.00 3.27 38.67
N ASP A 348 -13.51 3.36 39.91
CA ASP A 348 -14.30 3.04 41.10
C ASP A 348 -14.77 4.36 41.74
N ARG A 349 -16.06 4.45 42.06
CA ARG A 349 -16.64 5.64 42.70
C ARG A 349 -16.01 5.92 44.06
N GLY A 350 -15.73 7.18 44.36
CA GLY A 350 -15.06 7.61 45.59
C GLY A 350 -13.56 7.29 45.61
N LYS A 351 -12.92 7.09 44.46
CA LYS A 351 -11.47 7.01 44.30
C LYS A 351 -10.97 8.07 43.32
N GLU A 352 -9.67 8.30 43.36
CA GLU A 352 -8.93 9.07 42.35
C GLU A 352 -9.11 8.44 40.95
N VAL A 353 -9.34 9.28 39.93
CA VAL A 353 -9.60 8.85 38.56
C VAL A 353 -8.26 8.71 37.84
N GLU A 354 -7.87 7.48 37.49
CA GLU A 354 -6.55 7.16 36.91
C GLU A 354 -6.37 7.59 35.43
N SER A 355 -7.39 8.20 34.79
CA SER A 355 -7.39 8.54 33.36
C SER A 355 -8.11 9.87 33.07
N ASP A 356 -7.38 10.80 32.45
CA ASP A 356 -7.80 12.16 32.04
C ASP A 356 -8.92 12.20 30.99
N LEU A 357 -9.21 11.06 30.37
CA LEU A 357 -10.24 10.88 29.34
C LEU A 357 -11.14 9.67 29.60
N SER A 358 -11.24 9.19 30.85
CA SER A 358 -12.20 8.13 31.20
C SER A 358 -13.62 8.59 30.91
N ARG A 359 -14.20 8.12 29.80
CA ARG A 359 -15.56 8.49 29.41
C ARG A 359 -16.58 8.16 30.50
N HIS A 360 -16.32 7.12 31.28
CA HIS A 360 -17.23 6.66 32.32
C HIS A 360 -17.14 7.56 33.56
N ALA A 361 -15.94 8.03 33.96
CA ALA A 361 -15.80 8.98 35.06
C ALA A 361 -16.42 10.34 34.68
N ILE A 362 -16.12 10.84 33.48
CA ILE A 362 -16.63 12.10 32.92
C ILE A 362 -18.16 12.08 32.81
N LEU A 363 -18.74 11.09 32.13
CA LEU A 363 -20.20 11.02 31.89
C LEU A 363 -21.01 10.58 33.14
N HIS A 364 -20.35 10.22 34.24
CA HIS A 364 -20.99 10.03 35.55
C HIS A 364 -20.69 11.16 36.55
N GLY A 365 -19.89 12.15 36.17
CA GLY A 365 -19.55 13.31 37.02
C GLY A 365 -18.64 12.99 38.20
N GLU A 366 -17.82 11.94 38.10
CA GLU A 366 -16.75 11.65 39.06
C GLU A 366 -15.48 12.45 38.73
N ASP A 367 -15.20 12.61 37.43
CA ASP A 367 -14.25 13.62 36.92
C ASP A 367 -15.03 14.90 36.57
N VAL A 368 -14.51 16.04 37.03
CA VAL A 368 -15.05 17.38 36.80
C VAL A 368 -14.02 18.36 36.20
N ASP A 369 -12.76 17.96 36.09
CA ASP A 369 -11.64 18.81 35.65
C ASP A 369 -11.14 18.44 34.23
N TYR A 370 -11.69 17.38 33.62
CA TYR A 370 -11.44 16.89 32.25
C TYR A 370 -11.43 17.95 31.14
N GLY A 371 -12.04 19.12 31.33
CA GLY A 371 -12.22 20.17 30.31
C GLY A 371 -10.96 20.96 30.00
N THR A 372 -9.90 20.31 29.54
CA THR A 372 -8.63 20.93 29.14
C THR A 372 -8.46 20.98 27.62
N LYS A 373 -7.63 21.90 27.10
CA LYS A 373 -7.27 21.92 25.67
C LYS A 373 -6.65 20.60 25.23
N VAL A 374 -5.75 20.07 26.06
CA VAL A 374 -5.04 18.81 25.86
C VAL A 374 -6.03 17.65 25.70
N ASN A 375 -6.97 17.49 26.62
CA ASN A 375 -7.96 16.41 26.58
C ASN A 375 -8.89 16.54 25.38
N SER A 376 -9.30 17.76 25.03
CA SER A 376 -10.08 18.00 23.82
C SER A 376 -9.29 17.70 22.55
N LEU A 377 -7.97 17.94 22.50
CA LEU A 377 -7.13 17.60 21.35
C LEU A 377 -6.91 16.09 21.26
N LYS A 378 -6.51 15.43 22.37
CA LYS A 378 -6.40 13.97 22.47
C LYS A 378 -7.68 13.30 21.95
N GLY A 379 -8.86 13.81 22.34
CA GLY A 379 -10.16 13.36 21.85
C GLY A 379 -10.40 13.59 20.34
N ILE A 380 -9.96 14.71 19.79
CA ILE A 380 -10.03 15.00 18.34
C ILE A 380 -9.14 14.03 17.54
N LEU A 381 -7.90 13.79 17.96
CA LEU A 381 -6.94 12.94 17.25
C LEU A 381 -7.34 11.46 17.22
N ILE A 382 -7.92 10.95 18.32
CA ILE A 382 -8.45 9.59 18.34
C ILE A 382 -9.67 9.46 17.43
N PHE A 383 -10.51 10.50 17.37
CA PHE A 383 -11.65 10.51 16.46
C PHE A 383 -11.19 10.51 14.99
N ASP A 384 -10.15 11.30 14.65
CA ASP A 384 -9.55 11.36 13.32
C ASP A 384 -9.00 9.99 12.88
N TYR A 385 -8.19 9.36 13.73
CA TYR A 385 -7.63 8.03 13.46
C TYR A 385 -8.70 6.95 13.25
N LEU A 386 -9.76 6.97 14.07
CA LEU A 386 -10.89 6.04 13.92
C LEU A 386 -11.77 6.37 12.71
N PHE A 387 -11.89 7.65 12.35
CA PHE A 387 -12.54 8.09 11.12
C PHE A 387 -11.80 7.55 9.90
N ASP A 388 -10.50 7.74 9.77
CA ASP A 388 -9.73 7.32 8.59
C ASP A 388 -9.76 5.80 8.40
N LYS A 389 -9.62 5.02 9.48
CA LYS A 389 -9.71 3.55 9.44
C LYS A 389 -11.11 3.07 9.02
N LEU A 390 -12.18 3.76 9.45
CA LEU A 390 -13.55 3.47 8.99
C LEU A 390 -13.78 3.93 7.54
N ASN A 391 -13.19 5.05 7.15
CA ASN A 391 -13.32 5.64 5.82
C ASN A 391 -12.66 4.74 4.76
N GLU A 392 -11.45 4.24 5.03
CA GLU A 392 -10.78 3.22 4.23
C GLU A 392 -11.60 1.93 4.16
N ALA A 393 -12.08 1.43 5.30
CA ALA A 393 -12.94 0.24 5.35
C ALA A 393 -14.25 0.39 4.55
N TYR A 394 -14.73 1.62 4.34
CA TYR A 394 -15.91 1.94 3.53
C TYR A 394 -15.64 2.18 2.04
N LYS A 395 -14.38 2.31 1.59
CA LYS A 395 -14.06 2.38 0.14
C LYS A 395 -14.43 1.09 -0.59
N ASP A 396 -14.34 -0.06 0.10
CA ASP A 396 -14.79 -1.37 -0.39
C ASP A 396 -15.46 -2.16 0.76
N ILE A 397 -16.74 -1.86 0.98
CA ILE A 397 -17.55 -2.43 2.07
C ILE A 397 -17.63 -3.97 1.99
N GLU A 398 -17.77 -4.54 0.78
CA GLU A 398 -17.99 -5.98 0.62
C GLU A 398 -16.70 -6.79 0.80
N LYS A 399 -15.54 -6.24 0.40
CA LYS A 399 -14.22 -6.75 0.80
C LYS A 399 -14.02 -6.67 2.31
N SER A 400 -14.36 -5.55 2.95
CA SER A 400 -14.25 -5.37 4.40
C SER A 400 -15.12 -6.37 5.18
N LYS A 401 -16.39 -6.57 4.80
CA LYS A 401 -17.26 -7.61 5.34
C LYS A 401 -16.68 -9.01 5.17
N SER A 402 -16.13 -9.30 3.98
CA SER A 402 -15.51 -10.60 3.67
C SER A 402 -14.28 -10.88 4.53
N GLU A 403 -13.45 -9.86 4.78
CA GLU A 403 -12.29 -9.95 5.67
C GLU A 403 -12.73 -10.15 7.13
N ILE A 404 -13.73 -9.40 7.63
CA ILE A 404 -14.32 -9.60 8.97
C ILE A 404 -14.81 -11.05 9.14
N LYS A 405 -15.51 -11.58 8.15
CA LYS A 405 -15.99 -12.98 8.16
C LYS A 405 -14.83 -13.97 8.23
N ARG A 406 -13.79 -13.78 7.40
CA ARG A 406 -12.56 -14.60 7.41
C ARG A 406 -11.85 -14.57 8.76
N GLN A 407 -11.72 -13.38 9.38
CA GLN A 407 -11.11 -13.22 10.71
C GLN A 407 -11.91 -13.97 11.78
N LYS A 408 -13.24 -13.83 11.81
CA LYS A 408 -14.13 -14.56 12.72
C LYS A 408 -13.97 -16.09 12.57
N GLU A 409 -13.91 -16.59 11.34
CA GLU A 409 -13.75 -18.04 11.06
C GLU A 409 -12.39 -18.57 11.53
N VAL A 410 -11.31 -17.80 11.31
CA VAL A 410 -9.96 -18.10 11.82
C VAL A 410 -9.92 -18.08 13.36
N GLU A 411 -10.60 -17.14 14.01
CA GLU A 411 -10.61 -16.99 15.46
C GLU A 411 -11.46 -18.09 16.14
N GLN A 412 -12.60 -18.45 15.57
CA GLN A 412 -13.36 -19.65 15.95
C GLN A 412 -12.54 -20.94 15.77
N SER A 413 -11.81 -21.07 14.67
CA SER A 413 -10.96 -22.25 14.42
C SER A 413 -9.83 -22.35 15.46
N LYS A 414 -9.14 -21.25 15.75
CA LYS A 414 -8.16 -21.16 16.85
C LYS A 414 -8.75 -21.55 18.21
N LYS A 415 -10.00 -21.16 18.51
CA LYS A 415 -10.73 -21.57 19.73
C LYS A 415 -11.03 -23.08 19.75
N ARG A 416 -11.51 -23.66 18.64
CA ARG A 416 -11.75 -25.12 18.50
C ARG A 416 -10.46 -25.92 18.73
N THR A 417 -9.35 -25.55 18.09
CA THR A 417 -8.06 -26.24 18.25
C THR A 417 -7.52 -26.15 19.68
N ARG A 418 -7.63 -24.98 20.34
CA ARG A 418 -7.24 -24.82 21.76
C ARG A 418 -8.02 -25.78 22.65
N ASN A 419 -9.35 -25.83 22.50
CA ASN A 419 -10.21 -26.72 23.27
C ASN A 419 -9.88 -28.21 23.03
N ALA A 420 -9.73 -28.63 21.76
CA ALA A 420 -9.37 -29.99 21.40
C ALA A 420 -7.98 -30.42 21.93
N SER A 421 -7.03 -29.49 22.02
CA SER A 421 -5.67 -29.76 22.51
C SER A 421 -5.56 -29.91 24.05
N GLY A 422 -6.64 -29.74 24.80
CA GLY A 422 -6.66 -29.82 26.28
C GLY A 422 -5.86 -28.73 27.01
N LYS A 423 -5.14 -27.86 26.28
CA LYS A 423 -4.35 -26.76 26.83
C LYS A 423 -5.27 -25.66 27.37
N LYS A 424 -5.68 -25.80 28.63
CA LYS A 424 -6.23 -24.70 29.43
C LYS A 424 -5.33 -23.46 29.27
N PRO A 425 -5.89 -22.25 29.09
CA PRO A 425 -5.08 -21.05 28.97
C PRO A 425 -4.20 -20.91 30.21
N LYS A 426 -2.92 -20.56 30.02
CA LYS A 426 -2.03 -20.20 31.15
C LYS A 426 -2.69 -19.03 31.89
N GLY A 427 -3.21 -19.29 33.08
CA GLY A 427 -3.84 -18.26 33.90
C GLY A 427 -2.88 -17.10 34.11
N TYR A 428 -3.34 -15.88 33.86
CA TYR A 428 -2.52 -14.68 33.95
C TYR A 428 -2.14 -14.47 35.43
N ARG A 429 -0.98 -14.99 35.82
CA ARG A 429 -0.51 -14.98 37.21
C ARG A 429 -0.16 -13.55 37.57
N LYS A 430 -1.11 -12.82 38.17
CA LYS A 430 -0.91 -11.45 38.69
C LYS A 430 0.46 -11.38 39.35
N LYS A 431 1.37 -10.57 38.77
CA LYS A 431 2.55 -10.11 39.51
C LYS A 431 2.00 -9.28 40.66
N VAL A 432 2.06 -9.82 41.88
CA VAL A 432 1.91 -9.02 43.08
C VAL A 432 3.20 -8.22 43.21
N THR A 433 3.18 -7.00 42.69
CA THR A 433 4.15 -5.97 43.06
C THR A 433 3.93 -5.65 44.53
N ALA A 434 4.91 -6.02 45.36
CA ALA A 434 4.93 -5.55 46.74
C ALA A 434 5.26 -4.05 46.73
N LYS A 435 4.46 -3.27 47.47
CA LYS A 435 4.83 -2.01 48.11
C LYS A 435 4.75 -2.25 49.62
#